data_AF-A0A7J9KWC2-F1
#
_entry.id   AF-A0A7J9KWC2-F1
#
_cell.length_a   1.000
_cell.length_b   1.000
_cell.length_c   1.000
_cell.angle_alpha   90.00
_cell.angle_beta   90.00
_cell.angle_gamma   90.00
#
_symmetry.space_group_name_H-M   'P 1'
#
loop_
_entity.id
_entity.type
_entity.pdbx_description
1 polymer ?
#
loop_
_entity_poly.entity_id
_entity_poly.type
_entity_poly.pdbx_seq_one_letter_code
_entity_poly.pdbx_strand_id
1 'polypeptide(L)'
;SPITLKFRPTKVNAQVSTLSVETSVKEPQNDIESLFSTNTVEEMDRKRGNKQSNTGASGISSGVKLENISKSYKGVTVLKNVNWEVKKGEKVGLVGVNGAGKTTQMRIITGQEEPDSGNVIKAKPNMKVAFLNQEFQVSMSRTVREEFMSAFKEEMEISERLERVQKAIEGSTEDLELMGRLLDEFDLLQRRAQAVDLDEVDAKVSKLMPELGFSPEDSDRLVASFSSGWQMRMSLGKILLQEPDLLLLDEPTNHLDLDTIEWLEGYLKKQDVPMVIISHDRAFLDQLCTKIVETDMGVSRTFEGNYSQYVEAKAAWIETQYAAWEKQQKEIEQTRDLISRLGAGANSGRASSAEKVCMRES
;
A
#
# COMPACT_ATOMS: atom_id res chain seq x y z
N SER A 1 -43.40 57.70 -31.72
CA SER A 1 -43.18 56.26 -31.47
C SER A 1 -42.29 56.11 -30.24
N PRO A 2 -42.42 55.08 -29.37
CA PRO A 2 -43.59 54.26 -29.06
C PRO A 2 -43.86 54.09 -27.53
N ILE A 3 -45.13 53.82 -27.22
CA ILE A 3 -45.67 52.74 -26.36
C ILE A 3 -45.33 52.71 -24.86
N THR A 4 -46.28 53.24 -24.09
CA THR A 4 -46.58 52.92 -22.69
C THR A 4 -47.26 51.54 -22.60
N LEU A 5 -46.67 50.59 -21.88
CA LEU A 5 -47.25 49.26 -21.63
C LEU A 5 -47.70 49.14 -20.17
N LYS A 6 -49.02 48.91 -20.02
CA LYS A 6 -49.74 48.74 -18.76
C LYS A 6 -49.38 47.42 -18.07
N PHE A 7 -49.11 47.51 -16.77
CA PHE A 7 -49.04 46.40 -15.83
C PHE A 7 -50.38 45.63 -15.78
N ARG A 8 -50.30 44.29 -15.86
CA ARG A 8 -51.31 43.34 -15.37
C ARG A 8 -50.61 42.37 -14.40
N PRO A 9 -51.09 42.20 -13.16
CA PRO A 9 -50.50 41.27 -12.21
C PRO A 9 -51.06 39.85 -12.44
N THR A 10 -50.18 38.89 -12.67
CA THR A 10 -50.48 37.46 -12.68
C THR A 10 -50.46 36.92 -11.24
N LYS A 11 -51.60 36.42 -10.78
CA LYS A 11 -51.77 35.72 -9.51
C LYS A 11 -50.94 34.43 -9.51
N VAL A 12 -50.03 34.28 -8.56
CA VAL A 12 -49.47 32.98 -8.19
C VAL A 12 -50.12 32.60 -6.87
N ASN A 13 -51.04 31.64 -6.93
CA ASN A 13 -51.68 31.04 -5.76
C ASN A 13 -50.64 30.15 -5.05
N ALA A 14 -50.41 30.44 -3.77
CA ALA A 14 -49.81 29.51 -2.83
C ALA A 14 -50.81 28.36 -2.58
N GLN A 15 -50.42 27.14 -2.93
CA GLN A 15 -51.05 25.93 -2.39
C GLN A 15 -50.11 25.31 -1.39
N VAL A 16 -50.51 25.44 -0.13
CA VAL A 16 -50.00 24.69 1.01
C VAL A 16 -50.55 23.26 0.86
N SER A 17 -49.68 22.32 0.50
CA SER A 17 -49.99 20.89 0.51
C SER A 17 -49.53 20.33 1.84
N THR A 18 -50.45 20.21 2.79
CA THR A 18 -50.32 19.37 3.98
C THR A 18 -50.12 17.92 3.55
N LEU A 19 -48.90 17.41 3.64
CA LEU A 19 -48.62 15.98 3.58
C LEU A 19 -48.57 15.44 5.00
N SER A 20 -49.64 14.73 5.32
CA SER A 20 -49.87 13.93 6.51
C SER A 20 -48.64 13.06 6.79
N VAL A 21 -48.14 13.14 8.02
CA VAL A 21 -47.17 12.19 8.57
C VAL A 21 -47.91 10.87 8.75
N GLU A 22 -47.75 9.96 7.80
CA GLU A 22 -47.98 8.53 8.06
C GLU A 22 -46.75 8.02 8.80
N THR A 23 -46.82 8.02 10.14
CA THR A 23 -45.98 7.17 10.98
C THR A 23 -46.33 5.72 10.67
N SER A 24 -45.66 5.14 9.67
CA SER A 24 -45.54 3.70 9.53
C SER A 24 -44.67 3.23 10.69
N VAL A 25 -45.31 2.71 11.72
CA VAL A 25 -44.67 1.88 12.74
C VAL A 25 -44.16 0.64 12.01
N LYS A 26 -42.89 0.65 11.61
CA LYS A 26 -42.22 -0.57 11.17
C LYS A 26 -42.16 -1.51 12.36
N GLU A 27 -42.69 -2.72 12.18
CA GLU A 27 -42.60 -3.81 13.15
C GLU A 27 -41.12 -4.10 13.50
N PRO A 28 -40.81 -4.47 14.75
CA PRO A 28 -39.44 -4.68 15.24
C PRO A 28 -38.71 -5.87 14.60
N GLN A 29 -39.35 -6.65 13.74
CA GLN A 29 -38.74 -7.81 13.07
C GLN A 29 -37.80 -7.40 11.92
N ASN A 30 -38.01 -6.24 11.28
CA ASN A 30 -37.17 -5.77 10.16
C ASN A 30 -35.77 -5.28 10.57
N ASP A 31 -35.54 -5.01 11.87
CA ASP A 31 -34.23 -4.55 12.36
C ASP A 31 -33.29 -5.72 12.70
N ILE A 32 -33.85 -6.88 13.06
CA ILE A 32 -33.07 -8.07 13.45
C ILE A 32 -32.45 -8.75 12.23
N GLU A 33 -33.15 -8.75 11.08
CA GLU A 33 -32.58 -9.29 9.84
C GLU A 33 -31.31 -8.54 9.39
N SER A 34 -31.20 -7.24 9.69
CA SER A 34 -30.00 -6.44 9.42
C SER A 34 -28.77 -6.83 10.28
N LEU A 35 -28.98 -7.62 11.33
CA LEU A 35 -27.92 -8.10 12.23
C LEU A 35 -27.21 -9.33 11.69
N PHE A 36 -27.83 -10.08 10.78
CA PHE A 36 -27.22 -11.27 10.18
C PHE A 36 -26.33 -10.90 9.02
N SER A 37 -25.21 -11.61 8.90
CA SER A 37 -24.27 -11.38 7.81
C SER A 37 -24.99 -11.77 6.52
N THR A 38 -25.21 -10.81 5.61
CA THR A 38 -25.64 -11.16 4.26
C THR A 38 -24.52 -12.01 3.65
N ASN A 39 -24.84 -13.27 3.35
CA ASN A 39 -23.94 -14.18 2.66
C ASN A 39 -23.67 -13.66 1.25
N THR A 40 -22.75 -12.71 1.11
CA THR A 40 -22.15 -12.26 -0.15
C THR A 40 -20.63 -12.15 -0.08
N VAL A 41 -20.01 -12.45 1.07
CA VAL A 41 -18.55 -12.47 1.20
C VAL A 41 -17.96 -13.88 1.01
N GLU A 42 -18.76 -14.95 1.12
CA GLU A 42 -18.27 -16.31 0.85
C GLU A 42 -17.98 -16.60 -0.64
N GLU A 43 -18.49 -15.81 -1.59
CA GLU A 43 -18.16 -15.98 -3.01
C GLU A 43 -16.80 -15.38 -3.40
N MET A 44 -16.22 -14.49 -2.60
CA MET A 44 -14.85 -14.00 -2.84
C MET A 44 -13.77 -14.94 -2.31
N ASP A 45 -14.06 -15.77 -1.30
CA ASP A 45 -13.10 -16.75 -0.76
C ASP A 45 -13.11 -18.11 -1.50
N ARG A 46 -14.18 -18.42 -2.25
CA ARG A 46 -14.30 -19.71 -2.99
C ARG A 46 -13.54 -19.76 -4.33
N LYS A 47 -12.92 -18.67 -4.78
CA LYS A 47 -11.96 -18.68 -5.90
C LYS A 47 -10.51 -18.92 -5.48
N ARG A 48 -10.25 -19.32 -4.24
CA ARG A 48 -8.96 -19.91 -3.84
C ARG A 48 -8.88 -21.38 -4.26
N GLY A 49 -8.86 -21.59 -5.58
CA GLY A 49 -8.63 -22.88 -6.21
C GLY A 49 -7.17 -23.29 -6.10
N ASN A 50 -6.86 -23.99 -5.00
CA ASN A 50 -5.86 -25.04 -4.85
C ASN A 50 -4.68 -25.06 -5.86
N LYS A 51 -3.61 -24.34 -5.55
CA LYS A 51 -2.25 -24.73 -5.94
C LYS A 51 -1.44 -24.85 -4.66
N GLN A 52 -1.06 -26.08 -4.32
CA GLN A 52 -0.08 -26.39 -3.29
C GLN A 52 1.18 -25.56 -3.52
N SER A 53 1.33 -24.48 -2.77
CA SER A 53 2.64 -23.91 -2.50
C SER A 53 3.32 -24.87 -1.52
N ASN A 54 4.44 -25.44 -1.92
CA ASN A 54 5.32 -26.15 -1.01
C ASN A 54 5.76 -25.14 0.06
N THR A 55 5.09 -25.16 1.20
CA THR A 55 5.46 -24.42 2.40
C THR A 55 6.68 -25.09 3.04
N GLY A 56 7.82 -24.94 2.37
CA GLY A 56 9.12 -25.03 3.02
C GLY A 56 9.29 -23.80 3.93
N ALA A 57 9.78 -24.03 5.14
CA ALA A 57 10.01 -23.04 6.20
C ALA A 57 10.39 -21.65 5.66
N SER A 58 9.67 -20.61 6.09
CA SER A 58 9.94 -19.22 5.70
C SER A 58 11.38 -18.86 6.09
N GLY A 59 12.25 -18.73 5.09
CA GLY A 59 13.69 -18.50 5.28
C GLY A 59 14.06 -17.09 5.74
N ILE A 60 13.13 -16.32 6.30
CA ILE A 60 13.35 -14.92 6.67
C ILE A 60 12.85 -14.71 8.10
N SER A 61 13.74 -14.22 8.96
CA SER A 61 13.45 -13.97 10.38
C SER A 61 12.55 -12.75 10.62
N SER A 62 12.49 -11.79 9.68
CA SER A 62 11.68 -10.58 9.79
C SER A 62 11.50 -9.87 8.45
N GLY A 63 10.37 -9.19 8.28
CA GLY A 63 10.09 -8.33 7.12
C GLY A 63 9.56 -9.07 5.89
N VAL A 64 9.90 -8.59 4.69
CA VAL A 64 9.38 -9.07 3.40
C VAL A 64 10.51 -9.22 2.38
N LYS A 65 10.46 -10.30 1.58
CA LYS A 65 11.34 -10.54 0.44
C LYS A 65 10.55 -10.74 -0.83
N LEU A 66 11.03 -10.13 -1.90
CA LEU A 66 10.59 -10.39 -3.27
C LEU A 66 11.60 -11.36 -3.89
N GLU A 67 11.10 -12.46 -4.44
CA GLU A 67 11.92 -13.48 -5.09
C GLU A 67 11.43 -13.74 -6.51
N ASN A 68 12.28 -13.40 -7.48
CA ASN A 68 12.07 -13.55 -8.92
C ASN A 68 10.75 -12.93 -9.43
N ILE A 69 10.35 -11.80 -8.84
CA ILE A 69 9.09 -11.13 -9.21
C ILE A 69 9.18 -10.57 -10.62
N SER A 70 8.22 -10.95 -11.47
CA SER A 70 8.04 -10.35 -12.79
C SER A 70 6.59 -9.92 -13.00
N LYS A 71 6.42 -8.83 -13.75
CA LYS A 71 5.10 -8.25 -14.06
C LYS A 71 5.11 -7.61 -15.43
N SER A 72 4.09 -7.90 -16.23
CA SER A 72 3.86 -7.31 -17.54
C SER A 72 2.43 -6.78 -17.67
N TYR A 73 2.28 -5.64 -18.34
CA TYR A 73 0.97 -5.08 -18.68
C TYR A 73 0.83 -4.99 -20.19
N LYS A 74 -0.24 -5.59 -20.73
CA LYS A 74 -0.55 -5.57 -22.18
C LYS A 74 0.66 -5.90 -23.07
N GLY A 75 1.50 -6.84 -22.63
CA GLY A 75 2.70 -7.28 -23.34
C GLY A 75 3.98 -6.48 -23.05
N VAL A 76 3.91 -5.39 -22.28
CA VAL A 76 5.09 -4.62 -21.84
C VAL A 76 5.53 -5.11 -20.48
N THR A 77 6.74 -5.66 -20.39
CA THR A 77 7.34 -6.08 -19.11
C THR A 77 7.78 -4.87 -18.32
N VAL A 78 7.18 -4.69 -17.15
CA VAL A 78 7.50 -3.60 -16.21
C VAL A 78 8.49 -4.07 -15.14
N LEU A 79 8.36 -5.31 -14.67
CA LEU A 79 9.27 -5.93 -13.70
C LEU A 79 9.80 -7.25 -14.26
N LYS A 80 11.10 -7.51 -14.08
CA LYS A 80 11.81 -8.68 -14.59
C LYS A 80 12.78 -9.20 -13.53
N ASN A 81 12.45 -10.36 -12.96
CA ASN A 81 13.28 -11.06 -11.96
C ASN A 81 13.72 -10.14 -10.81
N VAL A 82 12.79 -9.37 -10.24
CA VAL A 82 13.05 -8.50 -9.10
C VAL A 82 13.33 -9.34 -7.86
N ASN A 83 14.46 -9.06 -7.21
CA ASN A 83 14.98 -9.79 -6.07
C ASN A 83 15.58 -8.81 -5.05
N TRP A 84 14.90 -8.63 -3.92
CA TRP A 84 15.39 -7.84 -2.79
C TRP A 84 14.54 -8.13 -1.54
N GLU A 85 15.02 -7.72 -0.37
CA GLU A 85 14.30 -7.88 0.90
C GLU A 85 14.43 -6.64 1.78
N VAL A 86 13.48 -6.49 2.69
CA VAL A 86 13.49 -5.54 3.81
C VAL A 86 13.35 -6.34 5.11
N LYS A 87 14.25 -6.11 6.07
CA LYS A 87 14.28 -6.73 7.40
C LYS A 87 13.92 -5.71 8.48
N LYS A 88 13.63 -6.20 9.69
CA LYS A 88 13.35 -5.35 10.86
C LYS A 88 14.48 -4.32 11.07
N GLY A 89 14.10 -3.06 11.31
CA GLY A 89 15.02 -1.95 11.51
C GLY A 89 15.61 -1.35 10.23
N GLU A 90 15.46 -2.01 9.07
CA GLU A 90 15.92 -1.47 7.80
C GLU A 90 14.93 -0.45 7.24
N LYS A 91 15.49 0.59 6.63
CA LYS A 91 14.77 1.63 5.90
C LYS A 91 15.28 1.60 4.47
N VAL A 92 14.47 1.08 3.56
CA VAL A 92 14.86 0.81 2.17
C VAL A 92 14.34 1.91 1.26
N GLY A 93 15.24 2.65 0.62
CA GLY A 93 14.88 3.62 -0.43
C GLY A 93 14.72 2.92 -1.77
N LEU A 94 13.52 2.93 -2.35
CA LEU A 94 13.24 2.39 -3.68
C LEU A 94 13.33 3.51 -4.72
N VAL A 95 14.44 3.54 -5.47
CA VAL A 95 14.76 4.59 -6.45
C VAL A 95 14.73 4.05 -7.87
N GLY A 96 14.57 4.92 -8.86
CA GLY A 96 14.52 4.52 -10.27
C GLY A 96 13.78 5.53 -11.13
N VAL A 97 13.89 5.38 -12.45
CA VAL A 97 13.21 6.28 -13.40
C VAL A 97 11.68 6.18 -13.28
N ASN A 98 10.99 7.19 -13.78
CA ASN A 98 9.53 7.17 -13.83
C ASN A 98 9.07 6.07 -14.78
N GLY A 99 8.08 5.29 -14.35
CA GLY A 99 7.65 4.10 -15.08
C GLY A 99 8.51 2.85 -14.88
N ALA A 100 9.55 2.88 -14.03
CA ALA A 100 10.37 1.69 -13.73
C ALA A 100 9.62 0.61 -12.91
N GLY A 101 8.39 0.87 -12.46
CA GLY A 101 7.60 -0.09 -11.69
C GLY A 101 7.78 -0.02 -10.16
N LYS A 102 8.22 1.12 -9.61
CA LYS A 102 8.38 1.32 -8.15
C LYS A 102 7.07 1.12 -7.39
N THR A 103 6.02 1.87 -7.76
CA THR A 103 4.68 1.72 -7.17
C THR A 103 4.07 0.35 -7.44
N THR A 104 4.36 -0.27 -8.60
CA THR A 104 3.94 -1.66 -8.88
C THR A 104 4.53 -2.64 -7.87
N GLN A 105 5.80 -2.50 -7.49
CA GLN A 105 6.40 -3.33 -6.44
C GLN A 105 5.70 -3.13 -5.10
N MET A 106 5.34 -1.89 -4.73
CA MET A 106 4.57 -1.62 -3.50
C MET A 106 3.21 -2.31 -3.51
N ARG A 107 2.47 -2.23 -4.62
CA ARG A 107 1.17 -2.89 -4.78
C ARG A 107 1.26 -4.41 -4.73
N ILE A 108 2.35 -4.98 -5.24
CA ILE A 108 2.62 -6.42 -5.12
C ILE A 108 2.89 -6.81 -3.65
N ILE A 109 3.60 -6.00 -2.89
CA ILE A 109 3.87 -6.25 -1.46
C ILE A 109 2.58 -6.16 -0.62
N THR A 110 1.72 -5.17 -0.89
CA THR A 110 0.43 -5.02 -0.21
C THR A 110 -0.59 -6.08 -0.63
N GLY A 111 -0.37 -6.78 -1.73
CA GLY A 111 -1.31 -7.76 -2.28
C GLY A 111 -2.45 -7.13 -3.10
N GLN A 112 -2.34 -5.84 -3.44
CA GLN A 112 -3.27 -5.16 -4.35
C GLN A 112 -3.10 -5.62 -5.80
N GLU A 113 -1.92 -6.10 -6.16
CA GLU A 113 -1.63 -6.68 -7.47
C GLU A 113 -0.88 -8.00 -7.35
N GLU A 114 -1.28 -9.00 -8.14
CA GLU A 114 -0.56 -10.28 -8.20
C GLU A 114 0.59 -10.21 -9.21
N PRO A 115 1.78 -10.75 -8.91
CA PRO A 115 2.86 -10.90 -9.89
C PRO A 115 2.52 -11.97 -10.93
N ASP A 116 3.11 -11.88 -12.13
CA ASP A 116 2.91 -12.92 -13.16
C ASP A 116 3.81 -14.13 -12.89
N SER A 117 4.95 -13.91 -12.23
CA SER A 117 5.87 -14.95 -11.76
C SER A 117 6.64 -14.47 -10.53
N GLY A 118 7.23 -15.41 -9.79
CA GLY A 118 7.92 -15.15 -8.53
C GLY A 118 6.98 -15.16 -7.33
N ASN A 119 7.53 -14.96 -6.13
CA ASN A 119 6.77 -14.98 -4.88
C ASN A 119 7.17 -13.84 -3.95
N VAL A 120 6.19 -13.31 -3.23
CA VAL A 120 6.41 -12.42 -2.08
C VAL A 120 6.42 -13.27 -0.82
N ILE A 121 7.54 -13.30 -0.13
CA ILE A 121 7.73 -14.07 1.10
C ILE A 121 7.64 -13.11 2.29
N LYS A 122 6.62 -13.28 3.13
CA LYS A 122 6.42 -12.52 4.36
C LYS A 122 6.92 -13.32 5.56
N ALA A 123 7.55 -12.67 6.53
CA ALA A 123 8.04 -13.34 7.74
C ALA A 123 6.90 -13.90 8.62
N LYS A 124 5.72 -13.25 8.61
CA LYS A 124 4.50 -13.70 9.28
C LYS A 124 3.35 -13.82 8.27
N PRO A 125 2.47 -14.84 8.37
CA PRO A 125 1.30 -14.95 7.50
C PRO A 125 0.34 -13.76 7.60
N ASN A 126 0.11 -13.26 8.82
CA ASN A 126 -0.81 -12.16 9.12
C ASN A 126 -0.06 -10.83 9.32
N MET A 127 1.01 -10.61 8.57
CA MET A 127 1.81 -9.39 8.66
C MET A 127 0.99 -8.17 8.24
N LYS A 128 0.85 -7.17 9.13
CA LYS A 128 0.15 -5.92 8.84
C LYS A 128 1.05 -5.00 8.00
N VAL A 129 0.71 -4.80 6.74
CA VAL A 129 1.45 -3.90 5.84
C VAL A 129 0.61 -2.65 5.64
N ALA A 130 1.13 -1.50 6.05
CA ALA A 130 0.46 -0.23 5.80
C ALA A 130 1.12 0.52 4.64
N PHE A 131 0.28 1.16 3.83
CA PHE A 131 0.70 1.84 2.61
C PHE A 131 0.18 3.27 2.58
N LEU A 132 1.12 4.22 2.62
CA LEU A 132 0.85 5.63 2.46
C LEU A 132 1.04 6.00 0.98
N ASN A 133 -0.08 6.28 0.31
CA ASN A 133 -0.10 6.72 -1.07
C ASN A 133 0.26 8.20 -1.18
N GLN A 134 0.60 8.62 -2.39
CA GLN A 134 0.81 10.04 -2.73
C GLN A 134 -0.45 10.90 -2.51
N GLU A 135 -1.64 10.34 -2.70
CA GLU A 135 -2.91 11.02 -2.42
C GLU A 135 -3.36 10.75 -0.98
N PHE A 136 -3.51 11.81 -0.17
CA PHE A 136 -3.95 11.70 1.22
C PHE A 136 -5.36 11.13 1.32
N GLN A 137 -5.52 10.02 2.03
CA GLN A 137 -6.82 9.39 2.26
C GLN A 137 -7.49 9.99 3.49
N VAL A 138 -7.80 11.29 3.43
CA VAL A 138 -8.49 12.04 4.49
C VAL A 138 -9.81 12.62 4.02
N SER A 139 -10.81 12.65 4.91
CA SER A 139 -12.10 13.27 4.62
C SER A 139 -12.15 14.71 5.11
N MET A 140 -12.31 15.66 4.18
CA MET A 140 -12.37 17.09 4.49
C MET A 140 -13.54 17.50 5.39
N SER A 141 -14.61 16.70 5.42
CA SER A 141 -15.83 16.97 6.19
C SER A 141 -15.78 16.46 7.63
N ARG A 142 -14.76 15.68 8.00
CA ARG A 142 -14.60 15.14 9.36
C ARG A 142 -13.80 16.08 10.23
N THR A 143 -13.96 15.93 11.54
CA THR A 143 -13.01 16.50 12.51
C THR A 143 -11.70 15.71 12.51
N VAL A 144 -10.63 16.30 13.04
CA VAL A 144 -9.34 15.59 13.18
C VAL A 144 -9.49 14.31 14.00
N ARG A 145 -10.24 14.37 15.10
CA ARG A 145 -10.52 13.19 15.93
C ARG A 145 -11.29 12.12 15.16
N GLU A 146 -12.38 12.48 14.49
CA GLU A 146 -13.15 11.54 13.66
C GLU A 146 -12.30 10.90 12.57
N GLU A 147 -11.39 11.66 11.98
CA GLU A 147 -10.50 11.17 10.94
C GLU A 147 -9.49 10.14 11.49
N PHE A 148 -8.93 10.35 12.67
CA PHE A 148 -8.11 9.34 13.35
C PHE A 148 -8.91 8.11 13.77
N MET A 149 -10.10 8.30 14.35
CA MET A 149 -11.00 7.22 14.73
C MET A 149 -11.39 6.36 13.51
N SER A 150 -11.47 6.97 12.31
CA SER A 150 -11.80 6.23 11.09
C SER A 150 -10.81 5.11 10.73
N ALA A 151 -9.59 5.12 11.30
CA ALA A 151 -8.63 4.03 11.16
C ALA A 151 -9.12 2.69 11.77
N PHE A 152 -10.09 2.76 12.69
CA PHE A 152 -10.69 1.62 13.40
C PHE A 152 -12.18 1.43 13.06
N LYS A 153 -12.63 1.96 11.91
CA LYS A 153 -14.06 1.97 11.54
C LYS A 153 -14.65 0.57 11.45
N GLU A 154 -13.92 -0.39 10.88
CA GLU A 154 -14.38 -1.77 10.75
C GLU A 154 -14.54 -2.43 12.13
N GLU A 155 -13.59 -2.19 13.02
CA GLU A 155 -13.57 -2.73 14.38
C GLU A 155 -14.69 -2.13 15.24
N MET A 156 -14.96 -0.83 15.08
CA MET A 156 -16.10 -0.17 15.73
C MET A 156 -17.44 -0.71 15.23
N GLU A 157 -17.60 -0.90 13.92
CA GLU A 157 -18.82 -1.48 13.34
C GLU A 157 -19.06 -2.91 13.83
N ILE A 158 -18.00 -3.72 13.95
CA ILE A 158 -18.06 -5.07 14.52
C ILE A 158 -18.48 -5.01 15.99
N SER A 159 -17.91 -4.11 16.80
CA SER A 159 -18.23 -3.96 18.21
C SER A 159 -19.70 -3.53 18.43
N GLU A 160 -20.17 -2.53 17.69
CA GLU A 160 -21.56 -2.07 17.76
C GLU A 160 -22.54 -3.18 17.35
N ARG A 161 -22.18 -3.96 16.33
CA ARG A 161 -22.98 -5.09 15.89
C ARG A 161 -23.01 -6.23 16.91
N LEU A 162 -21.88 -6.51 17.58
CA LEU A 162 -21.79 -7.48 18.66
C LEU A 162 -22.74 -7.11 19.81
N GLU A 163 -22.76 -5.83 20.23
CA GLU A 163 -23.66 -5.33 21.27
C GLU A 163 -25.14 -5.48 20.86
N ARG A 164 -25.47 -5.17 19.60
CA ARG A 164 -26.83 -5.34 19.06
C ARG A 164 -27.26 -6.81 19.04
N VAL A 165 -26.38 -7.72 18.62
CA VAL A 165 -26.67 -9.17 18.62
C VAL A 165 -26.84 -9.67 20.05
N GLN A 166 -26.02 -9.23 21.01
CA GLN A 166 -26.17 -9.59 22.42
C GLN A 166 -27.53 -9.13 22.99
N LYS A 167 -27.94 -7.89 22.72
CA LYS A 167 -29.27 -7.39 23.11
C LYS A 167 -30.40 -8.18 22.43
N ALA A 168 -30.22 -8.57 21.17
CA ALA A 168 -31.20 -9.38 20.46
C ALA A 168 -31.34 -10.80 21.05
N ILE A 169 -30.23 -11.41 21.49
CA ILE A 169 -30.22 -12.70 22.20
C ILE A 169 -31.01 -12.60 23.50
N GLU A 170 -30.76 -11.57 24.31
CA GLU A 170 -31.48 -11.33 25.57
C GLU A 170 -33.01 -11.15 25.36
N GLY A 171 -33.41 -10.56 24.23
CA GLY A 171 -34.81 -10.30 23.89
C GLY A 171 -35.54 -11.44 23.16
N SER A 172 -34.84 -12.44 22.64
CA SER A 172 -35.41 -13.47 21.71
C SER A 172 -35.55 -14.85 22.35
N THR A 173 -35.87 -14.93 23.64
CA THR A 173 -35.88 -16.19 24.41
C THR A 173 -36.96 -17.21 23.98
N GLU A 174 -37.96 -16.79 23.19
CA GLU A 174 -39.10 -17.62 22.80
C GLU A 174 -38.95 -18.25 21.40
N ASP A 175 -38.07 -17.72 20.54
CA ASP A 175 -37.83 -18.21 19.18
C ASP A 175 -36.48 -18.94 19.09
N LEU A 176 -36.55 -20.28 19.13
CA LEU A 176 -35.38 -21.14 19.18
C LEU A 176 -34.58 -21.14 17.86
N GLU A 177 -35.21 -20.91 16.71
CA GLU A 177 -34.52 -20.84 15.42
C GLU A 177 -33.76 -19.52 15.27
N LEU A 178 -34.40 -18.40 15.65
CA LEU A 178 -33.77 -17.09 15.65
C LEU A 178 -32.59 -17.04 16.63
N MET A 179 -32.77 -17.61 17.83
CA MET A 179 -31.72 -17.73 18.83
C MET A 179 -30.50 -18.49 18.29
N GLY A 180 -30.72 -19.61 17.59
CA GLY A 180 -29.62 -20.36 16.97
C GLY A 180 -28.80 -19.52 16.00
N ARG A 181 -29.46 -18.78 15.11
CA ARG A 181 -28.77 -17.89 14.15
C ARG A 181 -28.04 -16.75 14.85
N LEU A 182 -28.62 -16.17 15.90
CA LEU A 182 -27.99 -15.09 16.65
C LEU A 182 -26.74 -15.57 17.40
N LEU A 183 -26.76 -16.79 17.94
CA LEU A 183 -25.59 -17.40 18.58
C LEU A 183 -24.46 -17.68 17.58
N ASP A 184 -24.79 -18.16 16.38
CA ASP A 184 -23.81 -18.38 15.31
C ASP A 184 -23.17 -17.04 14.85
N GLU A 185 -24.00 -16.01 14.66
CA GLU A 185 -23.51 -14.66 14.32
C GLU A 185 -22.70 -14.04 15.45
N PHE A 186 -23.10 -14.26 16.71
CA PHE A 186 -22.36 -13.82 17.89
C PHE A 186 -20.97 -14.48 17.96
N ASP A 187 -20.86 -15.79 17.76
CA ASP A 187 -19.56 -16.49 17.74
C ASP A 187 -18.68 -15.98 16.58
N LEU A 188 -19.26 -15.77 15.39
CA LEU A 188 -18.53 -15.19 14.26
C LEU A 188 -18.01 -13.78 14.58
N LEU A 189 -18.87 -12.89 15.08
CA LEU A 189 -18.50 -11.53 15.43
C LEU A 189 -17.50 -11.51 16.58
N GLN A 190 -17.68 -12.33 17.61
CA GLN A 190 -16.76 -12.43 18.74
C GLN A 190 -15.35 -12.86 18.30
N ARG A 191 -15.24 -13.80 17.34
CA ARG A 191 -13.95 -14.20 16.76
C ARG A 191 -13.29 -13.08 15.95
N ARG A 192 -14.10 -12.22 15.29
CA ARG A 192 -13.62 -11.07 14.50
C ARG A 192 -13.32 -9.84 15.35
N ALA A 193 -14.06 -9.64 16.43
CA ALA A 193 -13.99 -8.49 17.33
C ALA A 193 -12.74 -8.49 18.22
N GLN A 194 -11.65 -9.20 17.85
CA GLN A 194 -10.44 -9.35 18.67
C GLN A 194 -10.05 -8.02 19.34
N ALA A 195 -10.45 -7.88 20.60
CA ALA A 195 -10.08 -6.87 21.59
C ALA A 195 -9.86 -5.44 21.07
N VAL A 196 -10.85 -4.83 20.39
CA VAL A 196 -10.83 -3.37 20.23
C VAL A 196 -11.67 -2.74 21.34
N ASP A 197 -10.99 -2.36 22.41
CA ASP A 197 -11.55 -1.51 23.44
C ASP A 197 -11.59 -0.07 22.91
N LEU A 198 -12.80 0.49 22.78
CA LEU A 198 -13.02 1.87 22.33
C LEU A 198 -12.29 2.89 23.21
N ASP A 199 -12.18 2.62 24.51
CA ASP A 199 -11.46 3.49 25.44
C ASP A 199 -9.95 3.42 25.19
N GLU A 200 -9.43 2.25 24.81
CA GLU A 200 -8.04 2.08 24.41
C GLU A 200 -7.75 2.81 23.09
N VAL A 201 -8.68 2.76 22.13
CA VAL A 201 -8.55 3.49 20.86
C VAL A 201 -8.49 5.00 21.11
N ASP A 202 -9.40 5.56 21.91
CA ASP A 202 -9.40 6.98 22.21
C ASP A 202 -8.13 7.42 22.95
N ALA A 203 -7.63 6.59 23.87
CA ALA A 203 -6.37 6.81 24.55
C ALA A 203 -5.18 6.79 23.57
N LYS A 204 -5.16 5.87 22.60
CA LYS A 204 -4.13 5.82 21.54
C LYS A 204 -4.16 7.07 20.67
N VAL A 205 -5.34 7.52 20.25
CA VAL A 205 -5.50 8.75 19.46
C VAL A 205 -5.01 9.97 20.25
N SER A 206 -5.45 10.11 21.49
CA SER A 206 -5.06 11.21 22.38
C SER A 206 -3.56 11.25 22.65
N LYS A 207 -2.90 10.10 22.69
CA LYS A 207 -1.44 10.00 22.83
C LYS A 207 -0.70 10.34 21.54
N LEU A 208 -1.21 9.90 20.39
CA LEU A 208 -0.54 10.09 19.10
C LEU A 208 -0.65 11.53 18.57
N MET A 209 -1.78 12.20 18.80
CA MET A 209 -2.02 13.55 18.31
C MET A 209 -0.90 14.55 18.65
N PRO A 210 -0.43 14.64 19.91
CA PRO A 210 0.71 15.48 20.27
C PRO A 210 2.02 15.08 19.57
N GLU A 211 2.26 13.79 19.36
CA GLU A 211 3.47 13.31 18.65
C GLU A 211 3.49 13.75 17.18
N LEU A 212 2.31 13.89 16.57
CA LEU A 212 2.10 14.44 15.23
C LEU A 212 2.12 15.98 15.19
N GLY A 213 2.15 16.62 16.36
CA GLY A 213 2.18 18.07 16.52
C GLY A 213 0.81 18.74 16.66
N PHE A 214 -0.28 17.98 16.77
CA PHE A 214 -1.61 18.54 17.00
C PHE A 214 -1.76 19.03 18.44
N SER A 215 -2.42 20.18 18.62
CA SER A 215 -2.87 20.64 19.92
C SER A 215 -4.19 19.95 20.31
N PRO A 216 -4.55 19.90 21.61
CA PRO A 216 -5.84 19.36 22.03
C PRO A 216 -7.04 20.09 21.39
N GLU A 217 -6.91 21.39 21.14
CA GLU A 217 -7.94 22.21 20.49
C GLU A 217 -8.14 21.85 19.00
N ASP A 218 -7.15 21.21 18.38
CA ASP A 218 -7.25 20.78 16.98
C ASP A 218 -8.15 19.56 16.79
N SER A 219 -8.46 18.82 17.86
CA SER A 219 -9.31 17.63 17.85
C SER A 219 -10.64 17.86 17.14
N ASP A 220 -11.32 18.96 17.47
CA ASP A 220 -12.68 19.25 17.03
C ASP A 220 -12.72 20.10 15.75
N ARG A 221 -11.55 20.50 15.23
CA ARG A 221 -11.45 21.27 14.00
C ARG A 221 -11.66 20.36 12.79
N LEU A 222 -12.27 20.90 11.75
CA LEU A 222 -12.43 20.20 10.48
C LEU A 222 -11.08 20.02 9.78
N VAL A 223 -10.89 18.86 9.17
CA VAL A 223 -9.72 18.53 8.33
C VAL A 223 -9.52 19.56 7.21
N ALA A 224 -10.61 20.09 6.63
CA ALA A 224 -10.57 21.13 5.62
C ALA A 224 -9.84 22.43 6.05
N SER A 225 -9.68 22.67 7.36
CA SER A 225 -8.99 23.85 7.90
C SER A 225 -7.48 23.71 7.96
N PHE A 226 -6.93 22.55 7.61
CA PHE A 226 -5.51 22.22 7.71
C PHE A 226 -4.82 22.17 6.33
N SER A 227 -3.53 22.52 6.29
CA SER A 227 -2.74 22.46 5.05
C SER A 227 -2.50 21.00 4.60
N SER A 228 -2.05 20.82 3.36
CA SER A 228 -1.61 19.53 2.82
C SER A 228 -0.62 18.81 3.75
N GLY A 229 0.31 19.55 4.37
CA GLY A 229 1.28 18.96 5.28
C GLY A 229 0.65 18.37 6.53
N TRP A 230 -0.33 19.05 7.11
CA TRP A 230 -1.09 18.52 8.24
C TRP A 230 -1.98 17.33 7.85
N GLN A 231 -2.58 17.35 6.66
CA GLN A 231 -3.34 16.22 6.12
C GLN A 231 -2.46 14.98 5.93
N MET A 232 -1.19 15.19 5.54
CA MET A 232 -0.20 14.12 5.49
C MET A 232 0.08 13.54 6.89
N ARG A 233 0.26 14.40 7.90
CA ARG A 233 0.44 13.94 9.29
C ARG A 233 -0.76 13.14 9.79
N MET A 234 -1.98 13.54 9.45
CA MET A 234 -3.20 12.78 9.76
C MET A 234 -3.20 11.42 9.07
N SER A 235 -2.90 11.39 7.77
CA SER A 235 -2.84 10.15 6.97
C SER A 235 -1.81 9.17 7.53
N LEU A 236 -0.61 9.68 7.84
CA LEU A 236 0.44 8.90 8.48
C LEU A 236 0.00 8.40 9.86
N GLY A 237 -0.59 9.27 10.68
CA GLY A 237 -1.07 8.90 12.01
C GLY A 237 -2.13 7.81 11.99
N LYS A 238 -3.10 7.87 11.08
CA LYS A 238 -4.09 6.80 10.87
C LYS A 238 -3.44 5.45 10.59
N ILE A 239 -2.46 5.44 9.72
CA ILE A 239 -1.70 4.24 9.37
C ILE A 239 -0.95 3.69 10.59
N LEU A 240 -0.32 4.57 11.39
CA LEU A 240 0.47 4.18 12.55
C LEU A 240 -0.40 3.67 13.70
N LEU A 241 -1.62 4.18 13.86
CA LEU A 241 -2.60 3.68 14.83
C LEU A 241 -2.93 2.20 14.63
N GLN A 242 -2.79 1.68 13.40
CA GLN A 242 -3.01 0.27 13.09
C GLN A 242 -1.84 -0.65 13.50
N GLU A 243 -0.75 -0.06 14.03
CA GLU A 243 0.47 -0.75 14.47
C GLU A 243 1.04 -1.69 13.38
N PRO A 244 1.48 -1.14 12.23
CA PRO A 244 1.93 -1.95 11.11
C PRO A 244 3.26 -2.67 11.38
N ASP A 245 3.40 -3.89 10.86
CA ASP A 245 4.67 -4.64 10.85
C ASP A 245 5.62 -4.16 9.74
N LEU A 246 5.12 -3.46 8.70
CA LEU A 246 5.88 -2.87 7.59
C LEU A 246 5.19 -1.62 7.08
N LEU A 247 5.96 -0.55 6.89
CA LEU A 247 5.48 0.72 6.35
C LEU A 247 5.97 0.91 4.91
N LEU A 248 5.06 1.21 4.00
CA LEU A 248 5.35 1.55 2.61
C LEU A 248 4.96 3.01 2.39
N LEU A 249 5.90 3.83 1.92
CA LEU A 249 5.70 5.26 1.72
C LEU A 249 5.95 5.61 0.25
N ASP A 250 4.95 6.11 -0.47
CA ASP A 250 5.08 6.55 -1.86
C ASP A 250 5.04 8.08 -1.96
N GLU A 251 6.20 8.68 -2.25
CA GLU A 251 6.43 10.12 -2.34
C GLU A 251 5.94 10.91 -1.10
N PRO A 252 6.37 10.54 0.12
CA PRO A 252 5.83 11.11 1.35
C PRO A 252 6.23 12.57 1.58
N THR A 253 7.26 13.06 0.86
CA THR A 253 7.75 14.45 0.95
C THR A 253 7.05 15.40 -0.02
N ASN A 254 6.23 14.87 -0.93
CA ASN A 254 5.61 15.69 -1.96
C ASN A 254 4.53 16.60 -1.38
N HIS A 255 4.44 17.83 -1.90
CA HIS A 255 3.50 18.86 -1.44
C HIS A 255 3.67 19.29 0.04
N LEU A 256 4.84 19.03 0.63
CA LEU A 256 5.20 19.44 1.99
C LEU A 256 6.13 20.65 1.98
N ASP A 257 6.05 21.46 3.03
CA ASP A 257 7.05 22.47 3.34
C ASP A 257 8.24 21.85 4.08
N LEU A 258 9.36 22.60 4.13
CA LEU A 258 10.61 22.12 4.72
C LEU A 258 10.42 21.72 6.20
N ASP A 259 9.72 22.55 6.97
CA ASP A 259 9.46 22.28 8.39
C ASP A 259 8.71 20.96 8.61
N THR A 260 7.76 20.61 7.73
CA THR A 260 7.06 19.33 7.81
C THR A 260 7.93 18.16 7.35
N ILE A 261 8.81 18.35 6.37
CA ILE A 261 9.77 17.33 5.96
C ILE A 261 10.74 17.02 7.11
N GLU A 262 11.32 18.04 7.75
CA GLU A 262 12.22 17.87 8.90
C GLU A 262 11.53 17.15 10.08
N TRP A 263 10.28 17.52 10.36
CA TRP A 263 9.48 16.80 11.36
C TRP A 263 9.27 15.33 10.97
N LEU A 264 8.92 15.05 9.72
CA LEU A 264 8.66 13.70 9.22
C LEU A 264 9.93 12.84 9.29
N GLU A 265 11.08 13.37 8.89
CA GLU A 265 12.38 12.71 9.03
C GLU A 265 12.66 12.36 10.50
N GLY A 266 12.53 13.35 11.39
CA GLY A 266 12.74 13.16 12.82
C GLY A 266 11.79 12.13 13.45
N TYR A 267 10.57 12.05 12.95
CA TYR A 267 9.57 11.08 13.40
C TYR A 267 9.88 9.68 12.90
N LEU A 268 10.06 9.49 11.58
CA LEU A 268 10.32 8.17 10.96
C LEU A 268 11.65 7.57 11.42
N LYS A 269 12.64 8.40 11.73
CA LYS A 269 13.94 7.94 12.25
C LYS A 269 13.82 7.21 13.59
N LYS A 270 12.87 7.61 14.44
CA LYS A 270 12.61 7.00 15.76
C LYS A 270 11.82 5.70 15.68
N GLN A 271 11.25 5.38 14.51
CA GLN A 271 10.45 4.17 14.32
C GLN A 271 11.35 2.97 14.00
N ASP A 272 11.10 1.87 14.70
CA ASP A 272 11.77 0.56 14.50
C ASP A 272 11.06 -0.31 13.45
N VAL A 273 9.87 0.09 13.01
CA VAL A 273 9.11 -0.59 11.97
C VAL A 273 9.93 -0.55 10.68
N PRO A 274 10.16 -1.70 10.02
CA PRO A 274 10.84 -1.71 8.73
C PRO A 274 10.06 -0.90 7.70
N MET A 275 10.76 -0.19 6.81
CA MET A 275 10.14 0.74 5.87
C MET A 275 10.67 0.55 4.46
N VAL A 276 9.79 0.74 3.46
CA VAL A 276 10.19 0.94 2.07
C VAL A 276 9.66 2.31 1.63
N ILE A 277 10.56 3.14 1.12
CA ILE A 277 10.32 4.56 0.84
C ILE A 277 10.63 4.83 -0.62
N ILE A 278 9.64 5.32 -1.38
CA ILE A 278 9.86 5.92 -2.69
C ILE A 278 9.85 7.43 -2.48
N SER A 279 10.93 8.10 -2.88
CA SER A 279 10.98 9.55 -2.88
C SER A 279 11.94 10.05 -3.96
N HIS A 280 11.62 11.20 -4.54
CA HIS A 280 12.56 11.97 -5.35
C HIS A 280 13.47 12.89 -4.52
N ASP A 281 13.21 13.05 -3.22
CA ASP A 281 14.03 13.85 -2.32
C ASP A 281 15.27 13.07 -1.84
N ARG A 282 16.43 13.51 -2.33
CA ARG A 282 17.71 12.86 -2.05
C ARG A 282 18.17 13.05 -0.61
N ALA A 283 17.90 14.22 -0.02
CA ALA A 283 18.31 14.51 1.35
C ALA A 283 17.50 13.65 2.33
N PHE A 284 16.19 13.53 2.08
CA PHE A 284 15.29 12.67 2.84
C PHE A 284 15.74 11.20 2.82
N LEU A 285 16.04 10.68 1.62
CA LEU A 285 16.56 9.32 1.48
C LEU A 285 17.92 9.15 2.18
N ASP A 286 18.80 10.15 2.12
CA ASP A 286 20.12 10.10 2.75
C ASP A 286 20.04 10.04 4.28
N GLN A 287 19.09 10.76 4.87
CA GLN A 287 18.91 10.82 6.33
C GLN A 287 18.23 9.58 6.93
N LEU A 288 17.34 8.95 6.16
CA LEU A 288 16.52 7.84 6.65
C LEU A 288 16.99 6.46 6.19
N CYS A 289 17.41 6.32 4.94
CA CYS A 289 17.62 5.00 4.36
C CYS A 289 18.94 4.37 4.81
N THR A 290 18.86 3.08 5.14
CA THR A 290 20.03 2.24 5.45
C THR A 290 20.46 1.40 4.25
N LYS A 291 19.61 1.34 3.23
CA LYS A 291 19.78 0.54 2.01
C LYS A 291 18.99 1.17 0.87
N ILE A 292 19.53 1.14 -0.34
CA ILE A 292 18.87 1.62 -1.54
C ILE A 292 18.65 0.46 -2.51
N VAL A 293 17.42 0.33 -3.00
CA VAL A 293 17.07 -0.55 -4.11
C VAL A 293 16.81 0.32 -5.33
N GLU A 294 17.66 0.21 -6.34
CA GLU A 294 17.45 0.82 -7.63
C GLU A 294 16.65 -0.13 -8.52
N THR A 295 15.57 0.36 -9.12
CA THR A 295 14.86 -0.33 -10.21
C THR A 295 15.05 0.42 -11.51
N ASP A 296 15.65 -0.25 -12.49
CA ASP A 296 15.85 0.29 -13.83
C ASP A 296 15.58 -0.79 -14.89
N MET A 297 14.87 -0.42 -15.96
CA MET A 297 14.46 -1.33 -17.03
C MET A 297 13.83 -2.65 -16.52
N GLY A 298 13.07 -2.55 -15.41
CA GLY A 298 12.40 -3.66 -14.74
C GLY A 298 13.29 -4.57 -13.90
N VAL A 299 14.60 -4.34 -13.84
CA VAL A 299 15.53 -5.09 -13.00
C VAL A 299 15.84 -4.29 -11.74
N SER A 300 15.83 -4.96 -10.59
CA SER A 300 16.20 -4.36 -9.31
C SER A 300 17.66 -4.67 -8.94
N ARG A 301 18.36 -3.70 -8.37
CA ARG A 301 19.66 -3.89 -7.73
C ARG A 301 19.70 -3.24 -6.36
N THR A 302 20.39 -3.87 -5.43
CA THR A 302 20.48 -3.43 -4.04
C THR A 302 21.87 -2.89 -3.76
N PHE A 303 21.92 -1.76 -3.07
CA PHE A 303 23.12 -1.08 -2.60
C PHE A 303 22.97 -0.84 -1.10
N GLU A 304 23.95 -1.27 -0.32
CA GLU A 304 23.97 -1.02 1.13
C GLU A 304 24.41 0.42 1.41
N GLY A 305 23.82 1.01 2.45
CA GLY A 305 24.11 2.39 2.84
C GLY A 305 23.03 3.40 2.47
N ASN A 306 23.31 4.66 2.78
CA ASN A 306 22.43 5.78 2.51
C ASN A 306 22.48 6.21 1.03
N TYR A 307 21.75 7.26 0.68
CA TYR A 307 21.66 7.73 -0.71
C TYR A 307 23.01 8.16 -1.28
N SER A 308 23.83 8.88 -0.51
CA SER A 308 25.16 9.35 -0.94
C SER A 308 26.10 8.17 -1.22
N GLN A 309 26.13 7.18 -0.33
CA GLN A 309 26.88 5.94 -0.51
C GLN A 309 26.42 5.14 -1.73
N TYR A 310 25.11 5.10 -1.99
CA TYR A 310 24.54 4.51 -3.19
C TYR A 310 25.07 5.18 -4.47
N VAL A 311 25.14 6.51 -4.53
CA VAL A 311 25.61 7.23 -5.72
C VAL A 311 27.07 6.87 -6.02
N GLU A 312 27.92 6.83 -5.01
CA GLU A 312 29.33 6.42 -5.15
C GLU A 312 29.45 4.96 -5.58
N ALA A 313 28.73 4.05 -4.91
CA ALA A 313 28.74 2.62 -5.23
C ALA A 313 28.23 2.36 -6.66
N LYS A 314 27.21 3.10 -7.11
CA LYS A 314 26.68 3.01 -8.47
C LYS A 314 27.70 3.48 -9.50
N ALA A 315 28.41 4.58 -9.25
CA ALA A 315 29.44 5.06 -10.16
C ALA A 315 30.57 4.03 -10.34
N ALA A 316 31.10 3.50 -9.23
CA ALA A 316 32.14 2.46 -9.26
C ALA A 316 31.66 1.18 -9.96
N TRP A 317 30.39 0.80 -9.73
CA TRP A 317 29.76 -0.32 -10.41
C TRP A 317 29.68 -0.11 -11.93
N ILE A 318 29.23 1.08 -12.38
CA ILE A 318 29.15 1.42 -13.81
C ILE A 318 30.53 1.35 -14.47
N GLU A 319 31.57 1.91 -13.83
CA GLU A 319 32.94 1.87 -14.35
C GLU A 319 33.44 0.43 -14.52
N THR A 320 33.18 -0.41 -13.52
CA THR A 320 33.55 -1.83 -13.56
C THR A 320 32.83 -2.56 -14.70
N GLN A 321 31.54 -2.28 -14.91
CA GLN A 321 30.77 -2.86 -16.03
C GLN A 321 31.28 -2.37 -17.39
N TYR A 322 31.61 -1.09 -17.51
CA TYR A 322 32.12 -0.54 -18.75
C TYR A 322 33.47 -1.15 -19.14
N ALA A 323 34.39 -1.29 -18.18
CA ALA A 323 35.67 -1.95 -18.40
C ALA A 323 35.52 -3.43 -18.78
N ALA A 324 34.61 -4.15 -18.13
CA ALA A 324 34.29 -5.54 -18.47
C ALA A 324 33.70 -5.66 -19.88
N TRP A 325 32.77 -4.77 -20.23
CA TRP A 325 32.17 -4.71 -21.55
C TRP A 325 33.22 -4.41 -22.63
N GLU A 326 34.11 -3.44 -22.40
CA GLU A 326 35.18 -3.09 -23.36
C GLU A 326 36.13 -4.27 -23.60
N LYS A 327 36.49 -5.00 -22.53
CA LYS A 327 37.30 -6.22 -22.65
C LYS A 327 36.58 -7.29 -23.47
N GLN A 328 35.30 -7.52 -23.20
CA GLN A 328 34.48 -8.49 -23.93
C GLN A 328 34.34 -8.10 -25.41
N GLN A 329 34.17 -6.82 -25.74
CA GLN A 329 34.11 -6.35 -27.13
C GLN A 329 35.42 -6.63 -27.88
N LYS A 330 36.57 -6.38 -27.24
CA LYS A 330 37.90 -6.69 -27.82
C LYS A 330 38.06 -8.20 -28.06
N GLU A 331 37.60 -9.04 -27.13
CA GLU A 331 37.62 -10.51 -27.28
C GLU A 331 36.71 -10.98 -28.43
N ILE A 332 35.52 -10.41 -28.55
CA ILE A 332 34.59 -10.68 -29.67
C ILE A 332 35.21 -10.28 -31.01
N GLU A 333 35.85 -9.11 -31.08
CA GLU A 333 36.53 -8.63 -32.29
C GLU A 333 37.67 -9.55 -32.70
N GLN A 334 38.56 -9.91 -31.76
CA GLN A 334 39.66 -10.86 -32.01
C GLN A 334 39.15 -12.23 -32.48
N THR A 335 38.07 -12.72 -31.88
CA THR A 335 37.46 -14.00 -32.25
C THR A 335 36.85 -13.94 -33.65
N ARG A 336 36.14 -12.85 -33.99
CA ARG A 336 35.60 -12.63 -35.34
C ARG A 336 36.69 -12.55 -36.40
N ASP A 337 37.79 -11.85 -36.11
CA ASP A 337 38.96 -11.78 -36.99
C ASP A 337 39.59 -13.15 -37.21
N LEU A 338 39.71 -13.95 -36.16
CA LEU A 338 40.23 -15.33 -36.26
C LEU A 338 39.30 -16.22 -37.10
N ILE A 339 37.98 -16.13 -36.91
CA ILE A 339 36.98 -16.85 -37.71
C ILE A 339 37.09 -16.44 -39.19
N SER A 340 37.18 -15.15 -39.49
CA SER A 340 37.34 -14.63 -40.86
C SER A 340 38.60 -15.17 -41.53
N ARG A 341 39.74 -15.17 -40.84
CA ARG A 341 41.02 -15.71 -41.35
C ARG A 341 40.99 -17.23 -41.54
N LEU A 342 40.35 -17.97 -40.63
CA LEU A 342 40.23 -19.43 -40.72
C LEU A 342 39.17 -19.88 -41.74
N GLY A 343 38.13 -19.08 -41.98
CA GLY A 343 37.12 -19.32 -43.02
C GLY A 343 37.64 -19.06 -44.44
N ALA A 344 38.63 -18.18 -44.60
CA ALA A 344 39.31 -17.93 -45.88
C ALA A 344 40.41 -18.95 -46.23
N GLY A 345 40.77 -19.86 -45.32
CA GLY A 345 41.76 -20.92 -45.52
C GLY A 345 41.19 -22.33 -45.33
N ALA A 346 41.88 -23.35 -45.84
CA ALA A 346 41.41 -24.74 -45.97
C ALA A 346 41.22 -25.55 -44.65
N ASN A 347 40.63 -24.97 -43.60
CA ASN A 347 40.35 -25.62 -42.31
C ASN A 347 38.96 -25.22 -41.73
N SER A 348 37.90 -25.48 -42.50
CA SER A 348 36.49 -25.16 -42.17
C SER A 348 35.97 -25.78 -40.86
N GLY A 349 36.55 -26.90 -40.40
CA GLY A 349 36.11 -27.58 -39.17
C GLY A 349 36.42 -26.84 -37.86
N ARG A 350 37.45 -25.99 -37.83
CA ARG A 350 37.81 -25.19 -36.63
C ARG A 350 37.01 -23.89 -36.52
N ALA A 351 36.56 -23.33 -37.64
CA ALA A 351 35.71 -22.13 -37.67
C ALA A 351 34.34 -22.37 -37.01
N SER A 352 33.71 -23.52 -37.28
CA SER A 352 32.41 -23.89 -36.68
C SER A 352 32.44 -23.99 -35.14
N SER A 353 33.58 -24.37 -34.56
CA SER A 353 33.73 -24.46 -33.10
C SER A 353 33.88 -23.07 -32.46
N ALA A 354 34.60 -22.16 -33.13
CA ALA A 354 34.74 -20.77 -32.68
C ALA A 354 33.44 -19.96 -32.84
N GLU A 355 32.66 -20.20 -33.91
CA GLU A 355 31.32 -19.60 -34.09
C GLU A 355 30.35 -19.97 -32.96
N LYS A 356 30.38 -21.23 -32.49
CA LYS A 356 29.54 -21.69 -31.38
C LYS A 356 29.91 -21.04 -30.04
N VAL A 357 31.17 -20.69 -29.83
CA VAL A 357 31.62 -19.95 -28.62
C VAL A 357 31.15 -18.51 -28.70
N CYS A 358 31.33 -17.86 -29.85
CA CYS A 358 30.89 -16.48 -30.07
C CYS A 358 29.36 -16.31 -29.92
N MET A 359 28.55 -17.26 -30.41
CA MET A 359 27.09 -17.26 -30.22
C MET A 359 26.64 -17.46 -28.78
N ARG A 360 27.51 -17.97 -27.90
CA ARG A 360 27.20 -18.25 -26.49
C ARG A 360 27.58 -17.09 -25.56
N GLU A 361 28.49 -16.24 -26.02
CA GLU A 361 28.98 -15.03 -25.34
C GLU A 361 28.32 -13.73 -25.85
N SER A 362 27.49 -13.84 -26.89
CA SER A 362 26.58 -12.79 -27.40
C SER A 362 25.21 -12.92 -26.74
#